data_AF-A0A1G3R2D6-F1
#
_entry.id   AF-A0A1G3R2D6-F1
#
_cell.length_a   1.000
_cell.length_b   1.000
_cell.length_c   1.000
_cell.angle_alpha   90.00
_cell.angle_beta   90.00
_cell.angle_gamma   90.00
#
_symmetry.space_group_name_H-M   'P 1'
#
loop_
_entity.id
_entity.type
_entity.pdbx_description
1 polymer ?
#
loop_
_entity_poly.entity_id
_entity_poly.type
_entity_poly.pdbx_seq_one_letter_code
_entity_poly.pdbx_strand_id
1 'polypeptide(L)'
;MLAQAARRQRLTDCVYVAIPRPANKWKWWQESRGVRHVLRRLELGLILVSLEAGKPAVEVVLHPLPFARKKRAQSRRAVLEEIAHRTGDYNRAGSARTKLVTAYRENAIHVACCLRKRDSLSPAELRSLGTGEKTYSILRSNVYGWFARIDKGQYGLTALGRAELAGYPELAAHYSGLLKGKEAARIRRTKKKGGPSAPP
;
A
#
# COMPACT_ATOMS: atom_id res chain seq x y z
N MET A 1 9.16 -34.99 -3.72
CA MET A 1 10.56 -34.49 -3.76
C MET A 1 10.84 -33.42 -2.70
N LEU A 2 10.38 -32.16 -2.82
CA LEU A 2 10.73 -31.11 -1.83
C LEU A 2 10.29 -31.41 -0.38
N ALA A 3 9.06 -31.92 -0.20
CA ALA A 3 8.57 -32.30 1.12
C ALA A 3 9.39 -33.42 1.79
N GLN A 4 9.98 -34.33 1.00
CA GLN A 4 10.85 -35.39 1.52
C GLN A 4 12.21 -34.84 1.93
N ALA A 5 12.79 -33.93 1.13
CA ALA A 5 14.03 -33.25 1.49
C ALA A 5 13.86 -32.45 2.80
N ALA A 6 12.76 -31.70 2.93
CA ALA A 6 12.44 -30.96 4.16
C ALA A 6 12.26 -31.88 5.38
N ARG A 7 11.65 -33.07 5.22
CA ARG A 7 11.57 -34.05 6.31
C ARG A 7 12.94 -34.55 6.75
N ARG A 8 13.88 -34.75 5.81
CA ARG A 8 15.25 -35.19 6.12
C ARG A 8 16.07 -34.14 6.86
N GLN A 9 15.70 -32.86 6.77
CA GLN A 9 16.36 -31.81 7.56
C GLN A 9 16.19 -32.00 9.07
N ARG A 10 15.21 -32.79 9.51
CA ARG A 10 15.09 -33.21 10.92
C ARG A 10 16.26 -34.08 11.40
N LEU A 11 17.00 -34.70 10.48
CA LEU A 11 18.12 -35.59 10.78
C LEU A 11 19.48 -34.91 10.60
N THR A 12 19.60 -33.97 9.66
CA THR A 12 20.85 -33.24 9.37
C THR A 12 20.55 -31.98 8.57
N ASP A 13 21.36 -30.93 8.75
CA ASP A 13 21.26 -29.71 7.95
C ASP A 13 21.91 -29.85 6.56
N CYS A 14 22.75 -30.89 6.36
CA CYS A 14 23.49 -31.15 5.12
C CYS A 14 22.65 -31.93 4.09
N VAL A 15 21.45 -31.44 3.74
CA VAL A 15 20.55 -32.13 2.80
C VAL A 15 20.68 -31.57 1.39
N TYR A 16 20.92 -32.45 0.41
CA TYR A 16 20.98 -32.12 -1.01
C TYR A 16 19.81 -32.74 -1.78
N VAL A 17 19.28 -31.97 -2.73
CA VAL A 17 18.37 -32.48 -3.77
C VAL A 17 19.20 -32.74 -5.03
N ALA A 18 19.08 -33.96 -5.57
CA ALA A 18 19.75 -34.35 -6.80
C ALA A 18 18.76 -34.28 -7.98
N ILE A 19 19.20 -33.69 -9.08
CA ILE A 19 18.45 -33.71 -10.34
C ILE A 19 19.36 -34.13 -11.50
N PRO A 20 18.82 -34.72 -12.58
CA PRO A 20 19.58 -34.98 -13.79
C PRO A 20 20.18 -33.70 -14.37
N ARG A 21 21.39 -33.78 -14.91
CA ARG A 21 22.03 -32.66 -15.59
C ARG A 21 21.18 -32.23 -16.80
N PRO A 22 20.74 -30.96 -16.88
CA PRO A 22 19.95 -30.49 -18.01
C PRO A 22 20.81 -30.41 -19.28
N ALA A 23 20.22 -30.75 -20.43
CA ALA A 23 20.89 -30.66 -21.73
C ALA A 23 21.35 -29.22 -22.03
N ASN A 24 20.51 -28.23 -21.74
CA ASN A 24 20.86 -26.81 -21.83
C ASN A 24 20.87 -26.16 -20.43
N LYS A 25 22.07 -26.04 -19.85
CA LYS A 25 22.26 -25.39 -18.55
C LYS A 25 21.78 -23.96 -18.49
N TRP A 26 21.98 -23.18 -19.55
CA TRP A 26 21.67 -21.76 -19.56
C TRP A 26 20.16 -21.52 -19.47
N LYS A 27 19.39 -22.21 -20.32
CA LYS A 27 17.92 -22.15 -20.28
C LYS A 27 17.38 -22.61 -18.93
N TRP A 28 17.88 -23.75 -18.44
CA TRP A 28 17.51 -24.27 -17.12
C TRP A 28 17.81 -23.27 -16.00
N TRP A 29 18.94 -22.55 -16.05
CA TRP A 29 19.28 -21.53 -15.06
C TRP A 29 18.24 -20.41 -15.00
N GLN A 30 17.70 -19.97 -16.14
CA GLN A 30 16.68 -18.93 -16.17
C GLN A 30 15.33 -19.41 -15.60
N GLU A 31 14.88 -20.60 -16.00
CA GLU A 31 13.60 -21.16 -15.57
C GLU A 31 13.62 -21.60 -14.10
N SER A 32 14.75 -22.11 -13.62
CA SER A 32 14.91 -22.61 -12.24
C SER A 32 15.13 -21.52 -11.19
N ARG A 33 15.04 -20.23 -11.54
CA ARG A 33 15.25 -19.12 -10.58
C ARG A 33 14.32 -19.23 -9.37
N GLY A 34 13.03 -19.52 -9.60
CA GLY A 34 12.05 -19.71 -8.53
C GLY A 34 12.37 -20.90 -7.63
N VAL A 35 12.68 -22.05 -8.24
CA VAL A 35 13.04 -23.27 -7.51
C VAL A 35 14.29 -23.08 -6.66
N ARG A 36 15.35 -22.47 -7.23
CA ARG A 36 16.59 -22.19 -6.50
C ARG A 36 16.38 -21.19 -5.36
N HIS A 37 15.47 -20.23 -5.53
CA HIS A 37 15.07 -19.34 -4.44
C HIS A 37 14.41 -20.11 -3.29
N VAL A 38 13.50 -21.04 -3.60
CA VAL A 38 12.84 -21.88 -2.59
C VAL A 38 13.86 -22.78 -1.89
N LEU A 39 14.76 -23.44 -2.62
CA LEU A 39 15.80 -24.30 -2.04
C LEU A 39 16.71 -23.52 -1.09
N ARG A 40 17.17 -22.32 -1.48
CA ARG A 40 17.95 -21.45 -0.57
C ARG A 40 17.15 -21.07 0.69
N ARG A 41 15.86 -20.80 0.55
CA ARG A 41 14.99 -20.43 1.69
C ARG A 41 14.71 -21.58 2.65
N LEU A 42 14.79 -22.80 2.13
CA LEU A 42 14.70 -24.03 2.91
C LEU A 42 16.08 -24.51 3.35
N GLU A 43 17.18 -23.81 3.05
CA GLU A 43 18.54 -24.24 3.41
C GLU A 43 18.89 -25.62 2.83
N LEU A 44 18.37 -25.92 1.63
CA LEU A 44 18.63 -27.15 0.90
C LEU A 44 19.71 -26.93 -0.16
N GLY A 45 20.61 -27.90 -0.28
CA GLY A 45 21.57 -27.99 -1.37
C GLY A 45 20.95 -28.52 -2.66
N LEU A 46 21.61 -28.26 -3.79
CA LEU A 46 21.22 -28.74 -5.10
C LEU A 46 22.44 -29.30 -5.83
N ILE A 47 22.35 -30.53 -6.31
CA ILE A 47 23.37 -31.17 -7.13
C ILE A 47 22.79 -31.62 -8.48
N LEU A 48 23.59 -31.50 -9.52
CA LEU A 48 23.33 -32.04 -10.85
C LEU A 48 24.10 -33.35 -11.00
N VAL A 49 23.42 -34.40 -11.43
CA VAL A 49 24.02 -35.72 -11.66
C VAL A 49 24.02 -36.03 -13.15
N SER A 50 25.17 -36.47 -13.67
CA SER A 50 25.36 -36.89 -15.06
C SER A 50 25.86 -38.32 -15.09
N LEU A 51 25.26 -39.15 -15.95
CA LEU A 51 25.74 -40.51 -16.22
C LEU A 51 26.53 -40.61 -17.52
N GLU A 52 26.66 -39.51 -18.26
CA GLU A 52 27.39 -39.46 -19.54
C GLU A 52 28.92 -39.46 -19.33
N ALA A 53 29.62 -40.29 -20.11
CA ALA A 53 31.08 -40.32 -20.14
C ALA A 53 31.67 -38.97 -20.61
N GLY A 54 32.71 -38.49 -19.93
CA GLY A 54 33.39 -37.23 -20.26
C GLY A 54 32.81 -35.97 -19.61
N LYS A 55 31.75 -36.09 -18.78
CA LYS A 55 31.23 -35.00 -17.93
C LYS A 55 31.44 -35.35 -16.44
N PRO A 56 31.60 -34.35 -15.56
CA PRO A 56 31.65 -34.61 -14.13
C PRO A 56 30.35 -35.30 -13.68
N ALA A 57 30.50 -36.42 -12.98
CA ALA A 57 29.38 -37.25 -12.54
C ALA A 57 28.42 -36.49 -11.60
N VAL A 58 28.97 -35.58 -10.79
CA VAL A 58 28.21 -34.73 -9.87
C VAL A 58 28.73 -33.30 -9.93
N GLU A 59 27.82 -32.34 -9.96
CA GLU A 59 28.13 -30.91 -9.86
C GLU A 59 27.24 -30.24 -8.82
N VAL A 60 27.85 -29.55 -7.85
CA VAL A 60 27.11 -28.81 -6.83
C VAL A 60 26.73 -27.44 -7.35
N VAL A 61 25.44 -27.13 -7.34
CA VAL A 61 24.89 -25.84 -7.77
C VAL A 61 24.58 -24.94 -6.58
N LEU A 62 24.12 -25.52 -5.48
CA LEU A 62 23.80 -24.82 -4.24
C LEU A 62 24.27 -25.65 -3.04
N HIS A 63 24.87 -24.99 -2.06
CA HIS A 63 25.13 -25.58 -0.76
C HIS A 63 23.97 -25.29 0.21
N PRO A 64 23.65 -26.23 1.11
CA PRO A 64 22.73 -26.00 2.21
C PRO A 64 23.42 -25.08 3.22
N LEU A 65 23.19 -23.77 3.08
CA LEU A 65 23.75 -22.74 3.95
C LEU A 65 22.63 -22.03 4.70
N PRO A 66 22.88 -21.58 5.95
CA PRO A 66 21.91 -20.82 6.72
C PRO A 66 21.38 -19.61 5.95
N PHE A 67 20.05 -19.50 5.85
CA PHE A 67 19.40 -18.42 5.14
C PHE A 67 19.01 -17.30 6.10
N ALA A 68 19.85 -16.27 6.18
CA ALA A 68 19.49 -15.04 6.87
C ALA A 68 18.36 -14.31 6.13
N ARG A 69 17.13 -14.38 6.65
CA ARG A 69 15.98 -13.60 6.15
C ARG A 69 16.24 -12.10 6.34
N LYS A 70 16.82 -11.43 5.34
CA LYS A 70 16.74 -9.97 5.22
C LYS A 70 15.29 -9.59 4.89
N LYS A 71 14.51 -9.26 5.92
CA LYS A 71 13.17 -8.67 5.76
C LYS A 71 13.36 -7.30 5.10
N ARG A 72 12.77 -7.07 3.93
CA ARG A 72 12.70 -5.71 3.34
C ARG A 72 11.82 -4.84 4.24
N ALA A 73 12.43 -4.07 5.15
CA ALA A 73 11.73 -3.18 6.07
C ALA A 73 10.74 -2.22 5.35
N GLN A 74 11.10 -1.80 4.13
CA GLN A 74 10.32 -0.87 3.31
C GLN A 74 8.97 -1.45 2.84
N SER A 75 8.88 -2.75 2.55
CA SER A 75 7.62 -3.40 2.14
C SER A 75 6.70 -3.65 3.34
N ARG A 76 7.26 -3.88 4.54
CA ARG A 76 6.48 -4.01 5.77
C ARG A 76 5.85 -2.67 6.17
N ARG A 77 6.59 -1.57 6.00
CA ARG A 77 6.06 -0.20 6.23
C ARG A 77 4.93 0.13 5.27
N ALA A 78 5.06 -0.17 3.98
CA ALA A 78 3.99 0.04 3.01
C ALA A 78 2.71 -0.76 3.35
N VAL A 79 2.83 -2.02 3.77
CA VAL A 79 1.68 -2.84 4.19
C VAL A 79 1.09 -2.37 5.51
N LEU A 80 1.92 -1.98 6.49
CA LEU A 80 1.45 -1.44 7.77
C LEU A 80 0.84 -0.05 7.62
N GLU A 81 1.35 0.78 6.71
CA GLU A 81 0.77 2.07 6.32
C GLU A 81 -0.53 1.88 5.55
N GLU A 82 -0.62 0.86 4.71
CA GLU A 82 -1.85 0.47 4.02
C GLU A 82 -2.92 0.02 5.03
N ILE A 83 -2.54 -0.78 6.04
CA ILE A 83 -3.44 -1.23 7.12
C ILE A 83 -3.81 -0.05 8.04
N ALA A 84 -2.87 0.84 8.37
CA ALA A 84 -3.13 2.02 9.20
C ALA A 84 -3.99 3.08 8.47
N HIS A 85 -3.92 3.15 7.14
CA HIS A 85 -4.85 3.94 6.34
C HIS A 85 -6.25 3.32 6.22
N ARG A 86 -6.48 2.08 6.70
CA ARG A 86 -7.83 1.49 6.83
C ARG A 86 -8.58 1.95 8.09
N THR A 87 -8.06 2.96 8.80
CA THR A 87 -8.76 3.58 9.93
C THR A 87 -9.85 4.52 9.41
N GLY A 88 -10.94 3.92 8.96
CA GLY A 88 -12.11 4.61 8.45
C GLY A 88 -13.17 3.59 8.06
N ASP A 89 -13.61 2.80 9.05
CA ASP A 89 -14.93 2.18 9.28
C ASP A 89 -16.05 2.18 8.20
N TYR A 90 -15.74 2.16 6.90
CA TYR A 90 -16.70 2.02 5.79
C TYR A 90 -16.67 0.63 5.15
N ASN A 91 -15.63 -0.17 5.44
CA ASN A 91 -15.59 -1.60 5.12
C ASN A 91 -15.96 -2.45 6.34
N ARG A 92 -16.89 -1.98 7.19
CA ARG A 92 -17.41 -2.81 8.29
C ARG A 92 -18.16 -3.97 7.66
N ALA A 93 -17.79 -5.19 8.06
CA ALA A 93 -18.42 -6.45 7.65
C ALA A 93 -19.95 -6.33 7.70
N GLY A 94 -20.62 -6.40 6.55
CA GLY A 94 -22.09 -6.45 6.48
C GLY A 94 -22.77 -5.66 5.35
N SER A 95 -22.11 -4.77 4.61
CA SER A 95 -22.73 -4.12 3.43
C SER A 95 -22.35 -4.85 2.15
N ALA A 96 -23.28 -5.67 1.62
CA ALA A 96 -23.07 -6.51 0.44
C ALA A 96 -23.13 -5.77 -0.91
N ARG A 97 -23.12 -4.42 -0.96
CA ARG A 97 -23.37 -3.69 -2.22
C ARG A 97 -22.57 -2.40 -2.46
N THR A 98 -21.58 -2.04 -1.64
CA THR A 98 -20.82 -0.80 -1.86
C THR A 98 -19.54 -1.08 -2.66
N LYS A 99 -19.40 -0.41 -3.81
CA LYS A 99 -18.25 -0.48 -4.72
C LYS A 99 -16.95 -0.26 -3.94
N LEU A 100 -16.00 -1.20 -4.00
CA LEU A 100 -14.71 -1.10 -3.28
C LEU A 100 -13.97 0.19 -3.70
N VAL A 101 -13.92 1.17 -2.81
CA VAL A 101 -13.21 2.44 -3.04
C VAL A 101 -11.78 2.31 -2.50
N THR A 102 -10.79 2.65 -3.32
CA THR A 102 -9.39 2.67 -2.88
C THR A 102 -9.15 3.85 -1.93
N ALA A 103 -8.18 3.72 -1.01
CA ALA A 103 -7.83 4.79 -0.08
C ALA A 103 -7.46 6.11 -0.79
N TYR A 104 -6.90 6.04 -2.00
CA TYR A 104 -6.64 7.22 -2.83
C TYR A 104 -7.94 7.91 -3.24
N ARG A 105 -8.93 7.14 -3.73
CA ARG A 105 -10.22 7.67 -4.19
C ARG A 105 -11.01 8.25 -3.02
N GLU A 106 -11.01 7.59 -1.87
CA GLU A 106 -11.65 8.11 -0.66
C GLU A 106 -11.05 9.46 -0.23
N ASN A 107 -9.72 9.57 -0.23
CA ASN A 107 -9.06 10.83 0.09
C ASN A 107 -9.37 11.92 -0.95
N ALA A 108 -9.39 11.58 -2.25
CA ALA A 108 -9.82 12.50 -3.30
C ALA A 108 -11.28 12.98 -3.08
N ILE A 109 -12.19 12.10 -2.65
CA ILE A 109 -13.58 12.47 -2.31
C ILE A 109 -13.62 13.42 -1.11
N HIS A 110 -12.82 13.17 -0.08
CA HIS A 110 -12.72 14.07 1.07
C HIS A 110 -12.24 15.46 0.65
N VAL A 111 -11.15 15.54 -0.14
CA VAL A 111 -10.64 16.81 -0.69
C VAL A 111 -11.71 17.51 -1.53
N ALA A 112 -12.42 16.78 -2.39
CA ALA A 112 -13.49 17.32 -3.22
C ALA A 112 -14.65 17.88 -2.38
N CYS A 113 -15.02 17.23 -1.27
CA CYS A 113 -16.04 17.72 -0.34
C CYS A 113 -15.62 19.03 0.35
N CYS A 114 -14.34 19.15 0.73
CA CYS A 114 -13.80 20.38 1.30
C CYS A 114 -13.86 21.54 0.30
N LEU A 115 -13.43 21.29 -0.95
CA LEU A 115 -13.42 22.30 -2.02
C LEU A 115 -14.83 22.69 -2.45
N ARG A 116 -15.79 21.75 -2.47
CA ARG A 116 -17.19 22.06 -2.77
C ARG A 116 -17.84 23.01 -1.75
N LYS A 117 -17.36 23.04 -0.51
CA LYS A 117 -17.91 23.90 0.54
C LYS A 117 -17.31 25.31 0.59
N ARG A 118 -16.07 25.48 0.14
CA ARG A 118 -15.30 26.73 0.32
C ARG A 118 -14.78 27.32 -1.00
N ASP A 119 -15.23 26.77 -2.13
CA ASP A 119 -14.91 27.11 -3.53
C ASP A 119 -13.42 27.01 -3.92
N SER A 120 -12.51 27.62 -3.15
CA SER A 120 -11.07 27.50 -3.29
C SER A 120 -10.38 27.32 -1.92
N LEU A 121 -9.41 26.40 -1.86
CA LEU A 121 -8.57 26.22 -0.68
C LEU A 121 -7.13 25.90 -1.04
N SER A 122 -6.23 26.27 -0.15
CA SER A 122 -4.83 25.86 -0.22
C SER A 122 -4.62 24.42 0.30
N PRO A 123 -3.57 23.70 -0.15
CA PRO A 123 -3.23 22.39 0.38
C PRO A 123 -2.96 22.37 1.89
N ALA A 124 -2.53 23.50 2.48
CA ALA A 124 -2.34 23.64 3.91
C ALA A 124 -3.68 23.69 4.66
N GLU A 125 -4.64 24.46 4.14
CA GLU A 125 -5.98 24.54 4.72
C GLU A 125 -6.72 23.21 4.59
N LEU A 126 -6.64 22.54 3.44
CA LEU A 126 -7.22 21.21 3.26
C LEU A 126 -6.67 20.20 4.29
N ARG A 127 -5.35 20.21 4.53
CA ARG A 127 -4.75 19.38 5.59
C ARG A 127 -5.27 19.74 6.98
N SER A 128 -5.45 21.03 7.28
CA SER A 128 -6.06 21.47 8.55
C SER A 128 -7.49 20.97 8.74
N LEU A 129 -8.22 20.74 7.64
CA LEU A 129 -9.56 20.15 7.64
C LEU A 129 -9.55 18.62 7.79
N GLY A 130 -8.39 17.98 7.65
CA GLY A 130 -8.19 16.56 7.91
C GLY A 130 -8.21 15.67 6.68
N THR A 131 -7.97 16.21 5.47
CA THR A 131 -7.83 15.42 4.23
C THR A 131 -6.58 14.53 4.23
N GLY A 132 -5.68 14.67 5.22
CA GLY A 132 -4.53 13.77 5.43
C GLY A 132 -3.26 14.20 4.70
N GLU A 133 -2.16 13.47 4.93
CA GLU A 133 -0.81 13.89 4.51
C GLU A 133 -0.62 13.92 2.99
N LYS A 134 -1.31 13.03 2.27
CA LYS A 134 -1.20 12.87 0.80
C LYS A 134 -1.98 13.92 -0.01
N THR A 135 -2.62 14.88 0.65
CA THR A 135 -3.44 15.94 0.00
C THR A 135 -2.71 16.65 -1.14
N TYR A 136 -1.44 17.04 -0.91
CA TYR A 136 -0.66 17.73 -1.94
C TYR A 136 -0.43 16.85 -3.19
N SER A 137 -0.12 15.57 -2.97
CA SER A 137 0.09 14.62 -4.06
C SER A 137 -1.20 14.40 -4.86
N ILE A 138 -2.35 14.32 -4.20
CA ILE A 138 -3.65 14.13 -4.86
C ILE A 138 -3.99 15.32 -5.76
N LEU A 139 -3.81 16.54 -5.26
CA LEU A 139 -4.04 17.77 -6.03
C LEU A 139 -3.07 17.92 -7.20
N ARG A 140 -1.80 17.54 -7.01
CA ARG A 140 -0.77 17.63 -8.05
C ARG A 140 -0.93 16.56 -9.13
N SER A 141 -1.17 15.31 -8.74
CA SER A 141 -1.32 14.21 -9.68
C SER A 141 -2.65 14.27 -10.43
N ASN A 142 -3.69 14.82 -9.81
CA ASN A 142 -5.02 15.05 -10.39
C ASN A 142 -5.52 13.92 -11.30
N VAL A 143 -5.32 12.66 -10.86
CA VAL A 143 -5.53 11.45 -11.68
C VAL A 143 -6.93 11.37 -12.30
N TYR A 144 -7.92 11.96 -11.64
CA TYR A 144 -9.32 11.96 -12.08
C TYR A 144 -9.77 13.28 -12.72
N GLY A 145 -8.90 14.29 -12.81
CA GLY A 145 -9.27 15.59 -13.36
C GLY A 145 -10.26 16.39 -12.49
N TRP A 146 -10.44 16.02 -11.21
CA TRP A 146 -11.41 16.64 -10.32
C TRP A 146 -10.99 18.04 -9.86
N PHE A 147 -9.70 18.33 -9.85
CA PHE A 147 -9.16 19.55 -9.27
C PHE A 147 -8.56 20.46 -10.33
N ALA A 148 -8.73 21.77 -10.18
CA ALA A 148 -8.08 22.78 -10.99
C ALA A 148 -7.38 23.80 -10.10
N ARG A 149 -6.24 24.30 -10.56
CA ARG A 149 -5.54 25.40 -9.89
C ARG A 149 -6.21 26.70 -10.32
N ILE A 150 -6.83 27.40 -9.37
CA ILE A 150 -7.51 28.67 -9.61
C ILE A 150 -6.52 29.83 -9.50
N ASP A 151 -5.61 29.75 -8.54
CA ASP A 151 -4.62 30.80 -8.28
C ASP A 151 -3.32 30.20 -7.67
N LYS A 152 -2.33 31.02 -7.35
CA LYS A 152 -1.06 30.62 -6.75
C LYS A 152 -1.29 29.92 -5.41
N GLY A 153 -1.29 28.59 -5.46
CA GLY A 153 -1.47 27.75 -4.27
C GLY A 153 -2.94 27.51 -3.89
N GLN A 154 -3.89 27.98 -4.69
CA GLN A 154 -5.32 27.75 -4.49
C GLN A 154 -5.85 26.75 -5.52
N TYR A 155 -6.59 25.76 -5.03
CA TYR A 155 -7.24 24.75 -5.84
C TYR A 155 -8.74 24.85 -5.66
N GLY A 156 -9.49 24.56 -6.72
CA GLY A 156 -10.93 24.40 -6.69
C GLY A 156 -11.37 23.14 -7.42
N LEU A 157 -12.67 22.87 -7.35
CA LEU A 157 -13.28 21.69 -7.94
C LEU A 157 -13.74 21.99 -9.38
N THR A 158 -13.40 21.11 -10.32
CA THR A 158 -13.84 21.20 -11.71
C THR A 158 -15.31 20.79 -11.86
N ALA A 159 -15.92 21.12 -13.00
CA ALA A 159 -17.28 20.64 -13.33
C ALA A 159 -17.34 19.10 -13.35
N LEU A 160 -16.31 18.43 -13.89
CA LEU A 160 -16.15 16.98 -13.87
C LEU A 160 -16.11 16.44 -12.43
N GLY A 161 -15.29 17.05 -11.56
CA GLY A 161 -15.20 16.66 -10.16
C GLY A 161 -16.52 16.82 -9.41
N ARG A 162 -17.31 17.85 -9.71
CA ARG A 162 -18.66 18.03 -9.15
C ARG A 162 -19.62 16.93 -9.59
N ALA A 163 -19.61 16.59 -10.89
CA ALA A 163 -20.49 15.56 -11.44
C ALA A 163 -20.14 14.17 -10.90
N GLU A 164 -18.86 13.79 -10.90
CA GLU A 164 -18.44 12.48 -10.40
C GLU A 164 -18.61 12.33 -8.89
N LEU A 165 -18.46 13.41 -8.12
CA LEU A 165 -18.71 13.40 -6.69
C LEU A 165 -20.18 13.07 -6.36
N ALA A 166 -21.12 13.42 -7.23
CA ALA A 166 -22.54 13.06 -7.07
C ALA A 166 -22.78 11.55 -7.16
N GLY A 167 -21.87 10.79 -7.79
CA GLY A 167 -21.91 9.32 -7.83
C GLY A 167 -21.52 8.62 -6.52
N TYR A 168 -21.09 9.37 -5.50
CA TYR A 168 -20.68 8.85 -4.20
C TYR A 168 -21.43 9.53 -3.03
N PRO A 169 -22.77 9.43 -2.97
CA PRO A 169 -23.58 10.18 -2.00
C PRO A 169 -23.26 9.84 -0.54
N GLU A 170 -23.01 8.56 -0.22
CA GLU A 170 -22.72 8.10 1.14
C GLU A 170 -21.41 8.69 1.68
N LEU A 171 -20.32 8.59 0.90
CA LEU A 171 -19.03 9.14 1.28
C LEU A 171 -19.07 10.67 1.34
N ALA A 172 -19.77 11.31 0.38
CA ALA A 172 -19.93 12.76 0.38
C ALA A 172 -20.70 13.26 1.61
N ALA A 173 -21.74 12.54 2.05
CA ALA A 173 -22.50 12.87 3.25
C ALA A 173 -21.64 12.76 4.52
N HIS A 174 -20.86 11.68 4.65
CA HIS A 174 -19.95 11.48 5.77
C HIS A 174 -18.92 12.62 5.92
N TYR A 175 -18.14 12.87 4.87
CA TYR A 175 -17.08 13.88 4.91
C TYR A 175 -17.66 15.30 5.05
N SER A 176 -18.84 15.56 4.47
CA SER A 176 -19.56 16.82 4.70
C SER A 176 -20.01 16.99 6.15
N GLY A 177 -20.38 15.90 6.83
CA GLY A 177 -20.74 15.87 8.26
C GLY A 177 -19.53 16.13 9.17
N LEU A 178 -18.41 15.45 8.92
CA LEU A 178 -17.15 15.67 9.65
C LEU A 178 -16.69 17.14 9.59
N LEU A 179 -16.83 17.76 8.41
CA LEU A 179 -16.53 19.18 8.22
C LEU A 179 -17.42 20.09 9.08
N LYS A 180 -18.74 19.82 9.13
CA LYS A 180 -19.68 20.59 9.98
C LYS A 180 -19.32 20.47 11.47
N GLY A 181 -18.97 19.27 11.93
CA GLY A 181 -18.55 19.03 13.31
C GLY A 181 -17.28 19.79 13.70
N LYS A 182 -16.28 19.81 12.82
CA LYS A 182 -15.04 20.57 13.04
C LYS A 182 -15.25 22.09 13.01
N GLU A 183 -16.13 22.58 12.14
CA GLU A 183 -16.50 24.00 12.10
C GLU A 183 -17.21 24.42 13.39
N ALA A 184 -18.18 23.62 13.87
CA ALA A 184 -18.86 23.86 15.14
C ALA A 184 -17.89 23.87 16.33
N ALA A 185 -16.91 22.96 16.34
CA ALA A 185 -15.87 22.92 17.38
C ALA A 185 -14.94 24.15 17.32
N ARG A 186 -14.61 24.64 16.12
CA ARG A 186 -13.81 25.85 15.91
C ARG A 186 -14.53 27.10 16.41
N ILE A 187 -15.83 27.25 16.10
CA ILE A 187 -16.68 28.36 16.55
C ILE A 187 -16.84 28.37 18.08
N ARG A 188 -17.01 27.21 18.71
CA ARG A 188 -17.07 27.11 20.18
C ARG A 188 -15.77 27.52 20.86
N ARG A 189 -14.61 27.21 20.26
CA ARG A 189 -13.29 27.61 20.77
C ARG A 189 -13.02 29.11 20.62
N THR A 190 -13.49 29.75 19.54
CA THR A 190 -13.33 31.21 19.37
C THR A 190 -14.23 32.00 20.32
N LYS A 191 -15.47 31.54 20.58
CA LYS A 191 -16.37 32.18 21.56
C LYS A 191 -15.87 32.09 23.01
N LYS A 192 -15.16 31.02 23.39
CA LYS A 192 -14.59 30.85 24.73
C LYS A 192 -13.36 31.73 25.01
N LYS A 193 -12.72 32.29 23.98
CA LYS A 193 -11.56 33.21 24.10
C LYS A 193 -11.95 34.69 24.13
N GLY A 194 -13.23 35.04 24.02
CA GLY A 194 -13.74 36.42 24.02
C GLY A 194 -14.77 36.70 25.12
N GLY A 195 -14.49 36.31 26.37
CA GLY A 195 -15.28 36.74 27.54
C GLY A 195 -14.80 38.11 28.05
N PRO A 196 -15.69 38.96 28.59
CA PRO A 196 -15.47 40.41 28.67
C PRO A 196 -14.43 40.79 29.73
N SER A 197 -13.51 41.69 29.37
CA SER A 197 -12.64 42.37 30.33
C SER A 197 -13.53 43.20 31.27
N ALA A 198 -13.54 42.83 32.55
CA ALA A 198 -14.16 43.64 33.59
C ALA A 198 -13.44 45.00 33.66
N PRO A 199 -14.16 46.14 33.62
CA PRO A 199 -13.54 47.44 33.82
C PRO A 199 -13.14 47.64 35.29
N PRO A 200 -12.17 48.53 35.55
CA PRO A 200 -11.50 48.69 36.84
C PRO A 200 -12.40 49.25 37.95
#